data_AF-A0A1P8WLD6-F1
#
_entry.id   AF-A0A1P8WLD6-F1
#
_cell.length_a   1.000
_cell.length_b   1.000
_cell.length_c   1.000
_cell.angle_alpha   90.00
_cell.angle_beta   90.00
_cell.angle_gamma   90.00
#
_symmetry.space_group_name_H-M   'P 1'
#
loop_
_entity.id
_entity.type
_entity.pdbx_description
1 polymer ?
#
loop_
_entity_poly.entity_id
_entity_poly.type
_entity_poly.pdbx_seq_one_letter_code
_entity_poly.pdbx_strand_id
1 'polypeptide(L)'
;MTSTMIFGFAVRFAQSLAQAAPFILTGFFVAAVFRRFIGYEKTRRLFGGSELQSLFKAWIIGMLLPVCSLGVIPVIVELRRAGIRGGTILAFAMSAPLFNPLSLLYGLTLSEPIAILSFAGCSLVIVTLVGMLWDRLFPNSELSGVPDESVHYGIRRMAALGVSSAKEATGRSLGLVLVGLTGVGLLGAFIPHASLQHHFNHDQPLAPLKMAALGIPVYATPMLAMSQMGMMFQHANSIGAAFVLLALGAGMNTGLIAWMLQEYGIKRSAVWMSILLLVVVGLGYAVDKPLFPQDVDPANHTHAFDIYGQPFAGSASFAQLATQSAKKLKRDIVPYEWYSLELLALLIVAGVVVRIADRRGRLEAWIAQVPEPSVSGRKDIIVPPSVLGGLALLGLVIFSGVGCFAYYPPAGEVFEEIGIAKGEALSAGLTGNVTHAEYWIDVYQEWTRKLEVGVFLRNGQVTDYQRWKARLVREHLEMLKHSVEDGEHDEARAWVAKVARSHNRMRSAFLESERDPQG
;
A
#
# COMPACT_ATOMS: atom_id res chain seq x y z
N MET A 1 11.08 30.04 0.84
CA MET A 1 9.75 29.40 0.87
C MET A 1 9.44 28.67 -0.43
N THR A 2 9.45 29.33 -1.60
CA THR A 2 9.16 28.69 -2.90
C THR A 2 10.08 27.51 -3.24
N SER A 3 11.39 27.61 -3.01
CA SER A 3 12.32 26.50 -3.26
C SER A 3 12.01 25.28 -2.39
N THR A 4 11.74 25.48 -1.09
CA THR A 4 11.36 24.40 -0.16
C THR A 4 10.07 23.69 -0.62
N MET A 5 9.08 24.44 -1.11
CA MET A 5 7.84 23.87 -1.65
C MET A 5 8.09 23.01 -2.90
N ILE A 6 8.93 23.47 -3.83
CA ILE A 6 9.27 22.73 -5.05
C ILE A 6 10.02 21.44 -4.73
N PHE A 7 11.04 21.51 -3.88
CA PHE A 7 11.78 20.31 -3.47
C PHE A 7 10.93 19.38 -2.60
N GLY A 8 10.03 19.92 -1.76
CA GLY A 8 9.06 19.14 -1.01
C GLY A 8 8.13 18.35 -1.92
N PHE A 9 7.57 19.01 -2.95
CA PHE A 9 6.81 18.35 -4.00
C PHE A 9 7.62 17.23 -4.68
N ALA A 10 8.81 17.56 -5.18
CA ALA A 10 9.61 16.62 -5.96
C ALA A 10 10.03 15.38 -5.15
N VAL A 11 10.42 15.57 -3.89
CA VAL A 11 10.82 14.47 -3.02
C VAL A 11 9.63 13.58 -2.69
N ARG A 12 8.50 14.13 -2.24
CA ARG A 12 7.31 13.31 -1.90
C ARG A 12 6.74 12.62 -3.12
N PHE A 13 6.69 13.30 -4.25
CA PHE A 13 6.26 12.71 -5.52
C PHE A 13 7.15 11.52 -5.92
N ALA A 14 8.48 11.69 -5.88
CA ALA A 14 9.41 10.64 -6.26
C ALA A 14 9.42 9.47 -5.28
N GLN A 15 9.30 9.73 -3.97
CA GLN A 15 9.13 8.69 -2.95
C GLN A 15 7.85 7.88 -3.18
N SER A 16 6.71 8.54 -3.35
CA SER A 16 5.45 7.85 -3.61
C SER A 16 5.46 7.11 -4.95
N LEU A 17 6.11 7.64 -5.98
CA LEU A 17 6.26 6.94 -7.26
C LEU A 17 7.10 5.68 -7.10
N ALA A 18 8.21 5.74 -6.37
CA ALA A 18 9.08 4.60 -6.11
C ALA A 18 8.34 3.48 -5.36
N GLN A 19 7.65 3.84 -4.28
CA GLN A 19 6.87 2.91 -3.46
C GLN A 19 5.66 2.34 -4.22
N ALA A 20 5.05 3.13 -5.11
CA ALA A 20 3.88 2.72 -5.89
C ALA A 20 4.24 1.89 -7.14
N ALA A 21 5.45 2.04 -7.68
CA ALA A 21 5.89 1.42 -8.94
C ALA A 21 5.58 -0.09 -9.05
N PRO A 22 5.93 -0.96 -8.08
CA PRO A 22 5.63 -2.39 -8.18
C PRO A 22 4.12 -2.66 -8.29
N PHE A 23 3.30 -1.90 -7.57
CA PHE A 23 1.85 -2.04 -7.58
C PHE A 23 1.22 -1.48 -8.85
N ILE A 24 1.77 -0.39 -9.41
CA ILE A 24 1.35 0.18 -10.70
C ILE A 24 1.62 -0.81 -11.84
N LEU A 25 2.82 -1.41 -11.85
CA LEU A 25 3.20 -2.46 -12.80
C LEU A 25 2.24 -3.65 -12.71
N THR A 26 1.95 -4.10 -11.49
CA THR A 26 0.97 -5.16 -11.24
C THR A 26 -0.41 -4.77 -11.75
N GLY A 27 -0.84 -3.52 -11.54
CA GLY A 27 -2.08 -2.97 -12.06
C GLY A 27 -2.19 -3.05 -13.59
N PHE A 28 -1.15 -2.62 -14.31
CA PHE A 28 -1.11 -2.71 -15.78
C PHE A 28 -1.10 -4.16 -16.28
N PHE A 29 -0.43 -5.05 -15.56
CA PHE A 29 -0.44 -6.48 -15.86
C PHE A 29 -1.84 -7.07 -15.66
N VAL A 30 -2.46 -6.85 -14.51
CA VAL A 30 -3.80 -7.35 -14.16
C VAL A 30 -4.84 -6.81 -15.15
N ALA A 31 -4.81 -5.52 -15.48
CA ALA A 31 -5.67 -4.92 -16.50
C ALA A 31 -5.50 -5.61 -17.87
N ALA A 32 -4.26 -5.85 -18.29
CA ALA A 32 -4.00 -6.56 -19.53
C ALA A 32 -4.48 -8.03 -19.51
N VAL A 33 -4.38 -8.71 -18.36
CA VAL A 33 -4.93 -10.07 -18.18
C VAL A 33 -6.46 -10.07 -18.29
N PHE A 34 -7.14 -9.11 -17.64
CA PHE A 34 -8.59 -8.96 -17.75
C PHE A 34 -9.01 -8.73 -19.20
N ARG A 35 -8.34 -7.81 -19.90
CA ARG A 35 -8.64 -7.50 -21.31
C ARG A 35 -8.35 -8.66 -22.26
N ARG A 36 -7.17 -9.27 -22.18
CA ARG A 36 -6.67 -10.20 -23.21
C ARG A 36 -6.99 -11.66 -22.93
N PHE A 37 -7.02 -12.09 -21.67
CA PHE A 37 -7.15 -13.51 -21.33
C PHE A 37 -8.53 -13.86 -20.80
N ILE A 38 -9.08 -13.05 -19.89
CA ILE A 38 -10.42 -13.30 -19.33
C ILE A 38 -11.49 -12.84 -20.32
N GLY A 39 -11.36 -11.62 -20.83
CA GLY A 39 -12.28 -10.99 -21.77
C GLY A 39 -13.57 -10.49 -21.13
N TYR A 40 -14.35 -9.74 -21.90
CA TYR A 40 -15.60 -9.08 -21.52
C TYR A 40 -16.59 -10.02 -20.81
N GLU A 41 -17.01 -11.11 -21.47
CA GLU A 41 -18.10 -11.95 -20.97
C GLU A 41 -17.77 -12.63 -19.64
N LYS A 42 -16.52 -13.10 -19.50
CA LYS A 42 -16.10 -13.83 -18.30
C LYS A 42 -15.81 -12.88 -17.15
N THR A 43 -15.30 -11.68 -17.44
CA THR A 43 -15.18 -10.62 -16.43
C THR A 43 -16.57 -10.27 -15.89
N ARG A 44 -17.57 -10.12 -16.77
CA ARG A 44 -18.97 -9.89 -16.37
C ARG A 44 -19.58 -11.04 -15.58
N ARG A 45 -19.24 -12.30 -15.91
CA ARG A 45 -19.67 -13.47 -15.10
C ARG A 45 -18.96 -13.52 -13.74
N LEU A 46 -17.69 -13.18 -13.68
CA LEU A 46 -16.87 -13.18 -12.45
C LEU A 46 -17.42 -12.18 -11.43
N PHE A 47 -17.73 -10.96 -11.87
CA PHE A 47 -18.31 -9.90 -11.03
C PHE A 47 -19.85 -9.87 -11.08
N GLY A 48 -20.48 -10.84 -11.74
CA GLY A 48 -21.94 -10.93 -11.88
C GLY A 48 -22.62 -11.66 -10.71
N GLY A 49 -23.95 -11.64 -10.71
CA GLY A 49 -24.79 -12.25 -9.68
C GLY A 49 -25.81 -11.25 -9.13
N SER A 50 -26.37 -11.54 -7.96
CA SER A 50 -27.17 -10.55 -7.22
C SER A 50 -26.29 -9.38 -6.76
N GLU A 51 -26.89 -8.23 -6.45
CA GLU A 51 -26.19 -7.03 -5.97
C GLU A 51 -25.21 -7.36 -4.83
N LEU A 52 -25.68 -8.03 -3.78
CA LEU A 52 -24.84 -8.42 -2.64
C LEU A 52 -23.74 -9.42 -3.01
N GLN A 53 -24.04 -10.39 -3.88
CA GLN A 53 -23.04 -11.36 -4.35
C GLN A 53 -21.92 -10.67 -5.14
N SER A 54 -22.28 -9.73 -6.02
CA SER A 54 -21.29 -8.99 -6.81
C SER A 54 -20.35 -8.16 -5.93
N LEU A 55 -20.89 -7.49 -4.91
CA LEU A 55 -20.12 -6.68 -3.96
C LEU A 55 -19.18 -7.55 -3.13
N PHE A 56 -19.68 -8.69 -2.62
CA PHE A 56 -18.86 -9.63 -1.85
C PHE A 56 -17.74 -10.23 -2.70
N LYS A 57 -18.02 -10.62 -3.95
CA LYS A 57 -16.99 -11.09 -4.90
C LYS A 57 -15.95 -10.01 -5.19
N ALA A 58 -16.38 -8.76 -5.39
CA ALA A 58 -15.47 -7.64 -5.61
C ALA A 58 -14.56 -7.38 -4.41
N TRP A 59 -15.08 -7.52 -3.18
CA TRP A 59 -14.29 -7.41 -1.96
C TRP A 59 -13.23 -8.52 -1.86
N ILE A 60 -13.62 -9.81 -2.04
CA ILE A 60 -12.67 -10.92 -2.00
C ILE A 60 -11.59 -10.79 -3.09
N ILE A 61 -11.99 -10.52 -4.33
CA ILE A 61 -11.04 -10.39 -5.45
C ILE A 61 -10.11 -9.19 -5.21
N GLY A 62 -10.63 -8.09 -4.67
CA GLY A 62 -9.84 -6.93 -4.26
C GLY A 62 -8.76 -7.33 -3.25
N MET A 63 -9.16 -7.93 -2.13
CA MET A 63 -8.23 -8.33 -1.06
C MET A 63 -7.11 -9.27 -1.52
N LEU A 64 -7.40 -10.16 -2.47
CA LEU A 64 -6.42 -11.13 -2.96
C LEU A 64 -5.39 -10.51 -3.90
N LEU A 65 -5.75 -9.47 -4.64
CA LEU A 65 -4.85 -8.88 -5.63
C LEU A 65 -3.83 -7.93 -4.97
N PRO A 66 -2.53 -8.09 -5.23
CA PRO A 66 -1.49 -7.23 -4.68
C PRO A 66 -1.41 -5.90 -5.43
N VAL A 67 -2.48 -5.12 -5.40
CA VAL A 67 -2.57 -3.79 -6.02
C VAL A 67 -2.84 -2.73 -4.94
N CYS A 68 -2.30 -1.53 -5.15
CA CYS A 68 -2.59 -0.35 -4.32
C CYS A 68 -3.63 0.54 -5.01
N SER A 69 -4.03 1.65 -4.38
CA SER A 69 -5.05 2.56 -4.93
C SER A 69 -4.61 3.27 -6.22
N LEU A 70 -3.31 3.35 -6.53
CA LEU A 70 -2.81 3.77 -7.84
C LEU A 70 -2.81 2.61 -8.86
N GLY A 71 -2.40 1.41 -8.43
CA GLY A 71 -2.39 0.21 -9.28
C GLY A 71 -3.79 -0.29 -9.65
N VAL A 72 -4.81 0.04 -8.86
CA VAL A 72 -6.20 -0.35 -9.13
C VAL A 72 -6.82 0.44 -10.29
N ILE A 73 -6.30 1.65 -10.59
CA ILE A 73 -6.81 2.56 -11.65
C ILE A 73 -6.91 1.88 -13.03
N PRO A 74 -5.84 1.28 -13.60
CA PRO A 74 -5.95 0.58 -14.88
C PRO A 74 -6.95 -0.59 -14.81
N VAL A 75 -7.05 -1.28 -13.67
CA VAL A 75 -7.96 -2.43 -13.50
C VAL A 75 -9.42 -1.96 -13.54
N ILE A 76 -9.78 -0.90 -12.83
CA ILE A 76 -11.16 -0.38 -12.82
C ILE A 76 -11.56 0.25 -14.16
N VAL A 77 -10.61 0.80 -14.92
CA VAL A 77 -10.84 1.22 -16.30
C VAL A 77 -11.25 0.01 -17.16
N GLU A 78 -10.60 -1.14 -16.98
CA GLU A 78 -10.99 -2.38 -17.67
C GLU A 78 -12.31 -2.94 -17.18
N LEU A 79 -12.59 -2.93 -15.86
CA LEU A 79 -13.90 -3.35 -15.35
C LEU A 79 -15.04 -2.45 -15.86
N ARG A 80 -14.77 -1.14 -16.02
CA ARG A 80 -15.71 -0.18 -16.60
C ARG A 80 -15.98 -0.51 -18.07
N ARG A 81 -14.94 -0.77 -18.86
CA ARG A 81 -15.06 -1.26 -20.25
C ARG A 81 -15.81 -2.59 -20.34
N ALA A 82 -15.61 -3.46 -19.34
CA ALA A 82 -16.29 -4.74 -19.22
C ALA A 82 -17.78 -4.64 -18.81
N GLY A 83 -18.32 -3.43 -18.67
CA GLY A 83 -19.74 -3.21 -18.36
C GLY A 83 -20.14 -3.67 -16.96
N ILE A 84 -19.20 -3.72 -16.01
CA ILE A 84 -19.51 -4.06 -14.62
C ILE A 84 -20.30 -2.92 -13.96
N ARG A 85 -21.19 -3.28 -13.02
CA ARG A 85 -21.96 -2.32 -12.21
C ARG A 85 -21.04 -1.35 -11.49
N GLY A 86 -21.41 -0.08 -11.46
CA GLY A 86 -20.60 0.96 -10.83
C GLY A 86 -20.32 0.69 -9.34
N GLY A 87 -21.33 0.21 -8.59
CA GLY A 87 -21.16 -0.12 -7.17
C GLY A 87 -20.12 -1.22 -6.96
N THR A 88 -20.15 -2.26 -7.80
CA THR A 88 -19.17 -3.35 -7.79
C THR A 88 -17.75 -2.88 -8.15
N ILE A 89 -17.61 -1.97 -9.11
CA ILE A 89 -16.29 -1.40 -9.48
C ILE A 89 -15.73 -0.57 -8.33
N LEU A 90 -16.55 0.29 -7.72
CA LEU A 90 -16.14 1.15 -6.60
C LEU A 90 -15.82 0.31 -5.36
N ALA A 91 -16.58 -0.75 -5.13
CA ALA A 91 -16.33 -1.74 -4.08
C ALA A 91 -14.96 -2.42 -4.23
N PHE A 92 -14.66 -2.89 -5.45
CA PHE A 92 -13.35 -3.45 -5.80
C PHE A 92 -12.23 -2.41 -5.61
N ALA A 93 -12.43 -1.19 -6.11
CA ALA A 93 -11.44 -0.10 -6.07
C ALA A 93 -11.01 0.23 -4.63
N MET A 94 -11.97 0.25 -3.71
CA MET A 94 -11.70 0.49 -2.29
C MET A 94 -11.13 -0.73 -1.59
N SER A 95 -11.64 -1.94 -1.86
CA SER A 95 -11.24 -3.13 -1.13
C SER A 95 -9.79 -3.54 -1.40
N ALA A 96 -9.32 -3.41 -2.64
CA ALA A 96 -8.00 -3.90 -3.03
C ALA A 96 -6.83 -3.27 -2.25
N PRO A 97 -6.72 -1.93 -2.11
CA PRO A 97 -5.68 -1.32 -1.30
C PRO A 97 -5.87 -1.49 0.21
N LEU A 98 -7.09 -1.71 0.71
CA LEU A 98 -7.35 -1.70 2.16
C LEU A 98 -6.74 -2.91 2.87
N PHE A 99 -6.79 -4.10 2.25
CA PHE A 99 -6.33 -5.36 2.85
C PHE A 99 -5.56 -6.22 1.86
N ASN A 100 -4.44 -5.71 1.36
CA ASN A 100 -3.51 -6.57 0.65
C ASN A 100 -2.86 -7.59 1.62
N PRO A 101 -2.38 -8.75 1.13
CA PRO A 101 -1.83 -9.80 2.00
C PRO A 101 -0.68 -9.33 2.90
N LEU A 102 0.16 -8.43 2.40
CA LEU A 102 1.29 -7.86 3.15
C LEU A 102 0.83 -7.00 4.34
N SER A 103 -0.20 -6.19 4.16
CA SER A 103 -0.75 -5.31 5.21
C SER A 103 -1.55 -6.08 6.23
N LEU A 104 -2.27 -7.14 5.80
CA LEU A 104 -2.93 -8.07 6.72
C LEU A 104 -1.91 -8.75 7.64
N LEU A 105 -0.80 -9.26 7.09
CA LEU A 105 0.25 -9.90 7.89
C LEU A 105 0.91 -8.91 8.85
N TYR A 106 1.25 -7.71 8.39
CA TYR A 106 1.83 -6.67 9.23
C TYR A 106 0.88 -6.23 10.36
N GLY A 107 -0.43 -6.12 10.04
CA GLY A 107 -1.47 -5.86 11.02
C GLY A 107 -1.53 -6.96 12.08
N LEU A 108 -1.65 -8.24 11.67
CA LEU A 108 -1.82 -9.43 12.53
C LEU A 108 -0.76 -9.62 13.61
N THR A 109 0.42 -9.04 13.41
CA THR A 109 1.53 -9.16 14.36
C THR A 109 1.66 -7.97 15.28
N LEU A 110 1.19 -6.80 14.85
CA LEU A 110 1.33 -5.55 15.60
C LEU A 110 0.10 -5.21 16.44
N SER A 111 -1.07 -5.64 15.98
CA SER A 111 -2.34 -5.44 16.67
C SER A 111 -2.92 -6.76 17.13
N GLU A 112 -3.80 -6.71 18.12
CA GLU A 112 -4.55 -7.90 18.52
C GLU A 112 -5.33 -8.44 17.32
N PRO A 113 -5.39 -9.77 17.10
CA PRO A 113 -6.12 -10.36 15.97
C PRO A 113 -7.57 -9.86 15.86
N ILE A 114 -8.18 -9.54 17.00
CA ILE A 114 -9.52 -8.96 17.10
C ILE A 114 -9.59 -7.61 16.37
N ALA A 115 -8.60 -6.73 16.55
CA ALA A 115 -8.62 -5.39 15.96
C ALA A 115 -8.59 -5.44 14.41
N ILE A 116 -7.85 -6.38 13.83
CA ILE A 116 -7.76 -6.52 12.36
C ILE A 116 -8.99 -7.20 11.80
N LEU A 117 -9.54 -8.20 12.50
CA LEU A 117 -10.80 -8.81 12.09
C LEU A 117 -11.93 -7.78 12.15
N SER A 118 -11.92 -6.91 13.15
CA SER A 118 -12.80 -5.74 13.24
C SER A 118 -12.57 -4.78 12.08
N PHE A 119 -11.32 -4.42 11.74
CA PHE A 119 -11.05 -3.53 10.60
C PHE A 119 -11.44 -4.14 9.25
N ALA A 120 -11.15 -5.42 9.02
CA ALA A 120 -11.57 -6.16 7.83
C ALA A 120 -13.10 -6.21 7.74
N GLY A 121 -13.78 -6.51 8.86
CA GLY A 121 -15.24 -6.48 8.96
C GLY A 121 -15.82 -5.09 8.67
N CYS A 122 -15.28 -4.04 9.28
CA CYS A 122 -15.67 -2.66 9.03
C CYS A 122 -15.47 -2.28 7.56
N SER A 123 -14.40 -2.75 6.91
CA SER A 123 -14.18 -2.51 5.49
C SER A 123 -15.20 -3.19 4.60
N LEU A 124 -15.58 -4.44 4.92
CA LEU A 124 -16.63 -5.15 4.21
C LEU A 124 -17.95 -4.40 4.36
N VAL A 125 -18.24 -3.89 5.56
CA VAL A 125 -19.42 -3.05 5.83
C VAL A 125 -19.37 -1.76 5.00
N ILE A 126 -18.24 -1.03 4.97
CA ILE A 126 -18.09 0.19 4.16
C ILE A 126 -18.35 -0.13 2.69
N VAL A 127 -17.61 -1.09 2.14
CA VAL A 127 -17.66 -1.46 0.73
C VAL A 127 -19.06 -1.92 0.32
N THR A 128 -19.72 -2.70 1.18
CA THR A 128 -21.09 -3.17 0.94
C THR A 128 -22.10 -2.02 1.01
N LEU A 129 -22.08 -1.20 2.06
CA LEU A 129 -23.02 -0.09 2.23
C LEU A 129 -22.86 0.96 1.13
N VAL A 130 -21.63 1.38 0.85
CA VAL A 130 -21.33 2.38 -0.17
C VAL A 130 -21.68 1.85 -1.56
N GLY A 131 -21.33 0.59 -1.86
CA GLY A 131 -21.65 -0.05 -3.14
C GLY A 131 -23.14 -0.27 -3.36
N MET A 132 -23.87 -0.75 -2.35
CA MET A 132 -25.33 -0.91 -2.41
C MET A 132 -26.04 0.44 -2.57
N LEU A 133 -25.62 1.45 -1.80
CA LEU A 133 -26.25 2.77 -1.87
C LEU A 133 -26.00 3.43 -3.23
N TRP A 134 -24.83 3.23 -3.82
CA TRP A 134 -24.55 3.62 -5.20
C TRP A 134 -25.50 2.95 -6.20
N ASP A 135 -25.61 1.63 -6.15
CA ASP A 135 -26.43 0.87 -7.10
C ASP A 135 -27.92 1.21 -6.97
N ARG A 136 -28.39 1.57 -5.77
CA ARG A 136 -29.76 2.06 -5.53
C ARG A 136 -30.00 3.48 -6.04
N LEU A 137 -29.04 4.39 -5.87
CA LEU A 137 -29.18 5.78 -6.30
C LEU A 137 -28.95 5.96 -7.81
N PHE A 138 -28.12 5.10 -8.40
CA PHE A 138 -27.74 5.16 -9.81
C PHE A 138 -27.96 3.80 -10.50
N PRO A 139 -29.22 3.34 -10.61
CA PRO A 139 -29.54 2.13 -11.36
C PRO A 139 -29.12 2.31 -12.84
N ASN A 140 -28.68 1.24 -13.49
CA ASN A 140 -28.16 1.24 -14.87
C ASN A 140 -26.87 2.04 -15.07
N SER A 141 -25.96 2.02 -14.09
CA SER A 141 -24.61 2.57 -14.27
C SER A 141 -23.71 1.75 -15.21
N GLU A 142 -24.13 0.56 -15.65
CA GLU A 142 -23.39 -0.32 -16.57
C GLU A 142 -23.23 0.29 -17.97
N LEU A 143 -22.08 0.05 -18.61
CA LEU A 143 -21.88 0.35 -20.03
C LEU A 143 -22.28 -0.86 -20.89
N SER A 144 -22.77 -0.60 -22.10
CA SER A 144 -22.88 -1.63 -23.13
C SER A 144 -21.48 -2.14 -23.46
N GLY A 145 -21.24 -3.43 -23.21
CA GLY A 145 -19.95 -4.03 -23.43
C GLY A 145 -19.44 -3.90 -24.85
N VAL A 146 -18.13 -3.63 -24.97
CA VAL A 146 -17.44 -3.78 -26.25
C VAL A 146 -17.01 -5.25 -26.36
N PRO A 147 -17.44 -6.00 -27.39
CA PRO A 147 -16.99 -7.37 -27.61
C PRO A 147 -15.47 -7.40 -27.79
N ASP A 148 -14.78 -8.21 -26.99
CA ASP A 148 -13.33 -8.37 -27.12
C ASP A 148 -12.98 -9.27 -28.31
N GLU A 149 -11.91 -8.92 -29.02
CA GLU A 149 -11.25 -9.81 -29.97
C GLU A 149 -10.50 -10.92 -29.22
N SER A 150 -10.80 -12.19 -29.54
CA SER A 150 -10.20 -13.35 -28.87
C SER A 150 -8.68 -13.42 -29.08
N VAL A 151 -7.93 -13.75 -28.04
CA VAL A 151 -6.46 -13.90 -28.14
C VAL A 151 -6.04 -15.33 -28.47
N HIS A 152 -5.36 -15.48 -29.61
CA HIS A 152 -4.93 -16.77 -30.14
C HIS A 152 -3.69 -17.35 -29.42
N TYR A 153 -3.39 -18.63 -29.65
CA TYR A 153 -2.38 -19.41 -28.93
C TYR A 153 -0.94 -19.11 -29.40
N GLY A 154 0.06 -19.52 -28.59
CA GLY A 154 1.49 -19.39 -28.90
C GLY A 154 2.15 -18.08 -28.43
N ILE A 155 3.35 -17.77 -28.96
CA ILE A 155 4.16 -16.59 -28.59
C ILE A 155 3.41 -15.26 -28.77
N ARG A 156 2.48 -15.21 -29.73
CA ARG A 156 1.60 -14.06 -29.98
C ARG A 156 0.74 -13.70 -28.76
N ARG A 157 0.41 -14.67 -27.90
CA ARG A 157 -0.34 -14.46 -26.65
C ARG A 157 0.46 -13.67 -25.62
N MET A 158 1.75 -13.97 -25.46
CA MET A 158 2.63 -13.22 -24.55
C MET A 158 2.92 -11.83 -25.12
N ALA A 159 3.11 -11.72 -26.43
CA ALA A 159 3.24 -10.42 -27.10
C ALA A 159 1.98 -9.56 -26.92
N ALA A 160 0.78 -10.14 -27.04
CA ALA A 160 -0.48 -9.43 -26.82
C ALA A 160 -0.60 -8.88 -25.40
N LEU A 161 -0.17 -9.65 -24.40
CA LEU A 161 -0.15 -9.23 -23.01
C LEU A 161 0.84 -8.07 -22.81
N GLY A 162 2.08 -8.22 -23.25
CA GLY A 162 3.12 -7.18 -23.14
C GLY A 162 2.75 -5.88 -23.86
N VAL A 163 2.24 -5.98 -25.08
CA VAL A 163 1.76 -4.83 -25.86
C VAL A 163 0.58 -4.15 -25.18
N SER A 164 -0.38 -4.93 -24.63
CA SER A 164 -1.53 -4.36 -23.92
C SER A 164 -1.10 -3.65 -22.63
N SER A 165 -0.19 -4.24 -21.85
CA SER A 165 0.37 -3.59 -20.66
C SER A 165 1.15 -2.32 -21.02
N ALA A 166 1.92 -2.33 -22.10
CA ALA A 166 2.66 -1.16 -22.57
C ALA A 166 1.74 -0.03 -23.07
N LYS A 167 0.64 -0.39 -23.76
CA LYS A 167 -0.40 0.58 -24.17
C LYS A 167 -1.14 1.17 -22.95
N GLU A 168 -1.41 0.36 -21.93
CA GLU A 168 -1.98 0.87 -20.67
C GLU A 168 -1.01 1.79 -19.92
N ALA A 169 0.27 1.43 -19.88
CA ALA A 169 1.32 2.23 -19.25
C ALA A 169 1.54 3.59 -19.92
N THR A 170 1.03 3.81 -21.14
CA THR A 170 1.10 5.09 -21.87
C THR A 170 -0.27 5.68 -22.19
N GLY A 171 -1.32 5.09 -21.61
CA GLY A 171 -2.71 5.44 -21.86
C GLY A 171 -3.25 6.45 -20.85
N ARG A 172 -4.58 6.52 -20.80
CA ARG A 172 -5.33 7.35 -19.84
C ARG A 172 -5.03 6.96 -18.39
N SER A 173 -4.77 5.68 -18.15
CA SER A 173 -4.45 5.12 -16.83
C SER A 173 -3.21 5.77 -16.21
N LEU A 174 -2.12 5.95 -16.98
CA LEU A 174 -0.92 6.65 -16.50
C LEU A 174 -1.22 8.10 -16.11
N GLY A 175 -1.99 8.82 -16.93
CA GLY A 175 -2.37 10.21 -16.62
C GLY A 175 -3.13 10.33 -15.29
N LEU A 176 -4.04 9.40 -15.01
CA LEU A 176 -4.78 9.34 -13.74
C LEU A 176 -3.86 8.98 -12.56
N VAL A 177 -2.90 8.07 -12.75
CA VAL A 177 -1.87 7.74 -11.74
C VAL A 177 -1.03 8.98 -11.41
N LEU A 178 -0.61 9.75 -12.42
CA LEU A 178 0.15 10.99 -12.22
C LEU A 178 -0.67 12.05 -11.47
N VAL A 179 -1.98 12.15 -11.72
CA VAL A 179 -2.88 13.02 -10.93
C VAL A 179 -2.93 12.56 -9.46
N GLY A 180 -2.96 11.24 -9.22
CA GLY A 180 -2.83 10.65 -7.88
C GLY A 180 -1.55 11.07 -7.16
N LEU A 181 -0.40 10.88 -7.81
CA LEU A 181 0.92 11.23 -7.26
C LEU A 181 1.08 12.75 -7.05
N THR A 182 0.48 13.56 -7.92
CA THR A 182 0.46 15.02 -7.77
C THR A 182 -0.25 15.43 -6.47
N GLY A 183 -1.29 14.71 -6.06
CA GLY A 183 -1.96 14.94 -4.77
C GLY A 183 -1.00 14.88 -3.60
N VAL A 184 -0.18 13.84 -3.51
CA VAL A 184 0.85 13.68 -2.46
C VAL A 184 1.95 14.72 -2.57
N GLY A 185 2.41 15.01 -3.79
CA GLY A 185 3.39 16.06 -4.03
C GLY A 185 2.90 17.42 -3.52
N LEU A 186 1.63 17.77 -3.75
CA LEU A 186 1.04 19.02 -3.27
C LEU A 186 0.98 19.08 -1.75
N LEU A 187 0.63 17.97 -1.08
CA LEU A 187 0.70 17.91 0.38
C LEU A 187 2.13 18.14 0.88
N GLY A 188 3.12 17.48 0.27
CA GLY A 188 4.54 17.69 0.57
C GLY A 188 5.05 19.10 0.28
N ALA A 189 4.37 19.85 -0.58
CA ALA A 189 4.68 21.26 -0.85
C ALA A 189 4.05 22.20 0.18
N PHE A 190 2.78 21.98 0.55
CA PHE A 190 1.98 22.94 1.31
C PHE A 190 1.88 22.68 2.81
N ILE A 191 2.03 21.43 3.26
CA ILE A 191 1.99 21.08 4.68
C ILE A 191 3.37 21.32 5.29
N PRO A 192 3.55 22.28 6.21
CA PRO A 192 4.84 22.53 6.83
C PRO A 192 5.34 21.33 7.62
N HIS A 193 6.65 21.22 7.78
CA HIS A 193 7.27 20.21 8.64
C HIS A 193 6.74 20.33 10.07
N ALA A 194 6.50 19.20 10.75
CA ALA A 194 6.03 19.15 12.13
C ALA A 194 4.63 19.75 12.41
N SER A 195 3.87 20.18 11.39
CA SER A 195 2.61 20.91 11.64
C SER A 195 1.43 20.02 12.05
N LEU A 196 1.55 18.70 11.92
CA LEU A 196 0.46 17.74 12.17
C LEU A 196 0.59 17.01 13.52
N GLN A 197 1.64 17.30 14.29
CA GLN A 197 2.04 16.51 15.45
C GLN A 197 1.03 16.51 16.61
N HIS A 198 0.17 17.54 16.70
CA HIS A 198 -0.81 17.69 17.78
C HIS A 198 -2.27 17.60 17.30
N HIS A 199 -2.52 17.25 16.04
CA HIS A 199 -3.87 17.38 15.44
C HIS A 199 -4.76 16.15 15.58
N PHE A 200 -4.22 15.02 16.02
CA PHE A 200 -4.89 13.72 16.03
C PHE A 200 -4.87 13.01 17.38
N ASN A 201 -4.58 13.75 18.45
CA ASN A 201 -4.59 13.27 19.82
C ASN A 201 -6.00 12.73 20.18
N HIS A 202 -6.05 11.73 21.06
CA HIS A 202 -7.30 11.10 21.51
C HIS A 202 -8.35 12.08 22.02
N ASP A 203 -7.92 13.12 22.74
CA ASP A 203 -8.81 14.09 23.37
C ASP A 203 -9.57 14.98 22.37
N GLN A 204 -9.28 14.90 21.08
CA GLN A 204 -9.91 15.71 20.04
C GLN A 204 -11.07 14.98 19.37
N PRO A 205 -12.33 15.35 19.64
CA PRO A 205 -13.49 14.73 18.99
C PRO A 205 -13.53 15.00 17.48
N LEU A 206 -12.72 15.92 16.96
CA LEU A 206 -12.64 16.22 15.52
C LEU A 206 -11.55 15.42 14.79
N ALA A 207 -10.80 14.55 15.49
CA ALA A 207 -9.67 13.84 14.89
C ALA A 207 -10.06 12.97 13.68
N PRO A 208 -11.12 12.14 13.70
CA PRO A 208 -11.55 11.36 12.53
C PRO A 208 -11.94 12.25 11.33
N LEU A 209 -12.59 13.39 11.58
CA LEU A 209 -13.00 14.31 10.53
C LEU A 209 -11.81 15.04 9.89
N LYS A 210 -10.88 15.54 10.70
CA LYS A 210 -9.61 16.13 10.21
C LYS A 210 -8.81 15.11 9.40
N MET A 211 -8.83 13.85 9.85
CA MET A 211 -8.11 12.78 9.16
C MET A 211 -8.76 12.45 7.82
N ALA A 212 -10.08 12.56 7.69
CA ALA A 212 -10.74 12.36 6.40
C ALA A 212 -10.32 13.42 5.37
N ALA A 213 -10.19 14.67 5.80
CA ALA A 213 -9.74 15.77 4.95
C ALA A 213 -8.28 15.58 4.50
N LEU A 214 -7.42 15.04 5.37
CA LEU A 214 -6.03 14.73 5.04
C LEU A 214 -5.89 13.45 4.21
N GLY A 215 -6.64 12.40 4.56
CA GLY A 215 -6.54 11.06 4.02
C GLY A 215 -6.86 10.96 2.53
N ILE A 216 -7.82 11.73 2.04
CA ILE A 216 -8.19 11.70 0.61
C ILE A 216 -7.03 12.09 -0.33
N PRO A 217 -6.32 13.21 -0.12
CA PRO A 217 -5.14 13.56 -0.91
C PRO A 217 -3.89 12.79 -0.51
N VAL A 218 -3.82 12.29 0.73
CA VAL A 218 -2.74 11.40 1.20
C VAL A 218 -2.92 10.04 0.53
N TYR A 219 -2.29 9.84 -0.63
CA TYR A 219 -2.01 8.47 -1.06
C TYR A 219 -0.96 7.88 -0.11
N ALA A 220 -1.40 6.95 0.72
CA ALA A 220 -0.53 6.09 1.52
C ALA A 220 -0.52 4.69 0.90
N THR A 221 0.67 4.12 0.70
CA THR A 221 0.74 2.70 0.37
C THR A 221 0.16 1.90 1.54
N PRO A 222 -0.40 0.69 1.30
CA PRO A 222 -1.00 -0.10 2.37
C PRO A 222 -0.04 -0.35 3.55
N MET A 223 1.24 -0.59 3.27
CA MET A 223 2.27 -0.72 4.31
C MET A 223 2.54 0.58 5.06
N LEU A 224 2.61 1.71 4.35
CA LEU A 224 2.75 3.00 5.00
C LEU A 224 1.56 3.28 5.93
N ALA A 225 0.33 3.05 5.46
CA ALA A 225 -0.88 3.25 6.26
C ALA A 225 -0.89 2.39 7.52
N MET A 226 -0.50 1.11 7.43
CA MET A 226 -0.41 0.23 8.61
C MET A 226 0.72 0.63 9.56
N SER A 227 1.88 1.03 9.04
CA SER A 227 2.97 1.53 9.87
C SER A 227 2.57 2.79 10.63
N GLN A 228 1.87 3.72 9.97
CA GLN A 228 1.37 4.93 10.60
C GLN A 228 0.29 4.63 11.63
N MET A 229 -0.63 3.71 11.34
CA MET A 229 -1.60 3.23 12.33
C MET A 229 -0.90 2.66 13.58
N GLY A 230 0.13 1.84 13.40
CA GLY A 230 0.91 1.30 14.52
C GLY A 230 1.55 2.40 15.39
N MET A 231 2.15 3.42 14.76
CA MET A 231 2.71 4.56 15.49
C MET A 231 1.63 5.41 16.18
N MET A 232 0.46 5.56 15.55
CA MET A 232 -0.68 6.23 16.17
C MET A 232 -1.14 5.53 17.45
N PHE A 233 -1.22 4.20 17.45
CA PHE A 233 -1.58 3.43 18.64
C PHE A 233 -0.52 3.54 19.74
N GLN A 234 0.77 3.57 19.38
CA GLN A 234 1.86 3.73 20.34
C GLN A 234 1.87 5.10 21.05
N HIS A 235 1.38 6.14 20.38
CA HIS A 235 1.29 7.49 20.94
C HIS A 235 -0.11 7.80 21.52
N ALA A 236 -0.97 6.78 21.65
CA ALA A 236 -2.36 6.90 22.07
C ALA A 236 -3.16 7.98 21.30
N ASN A 237 -2.94 8.07 19.98
CA ASN A 237 -3.76 8.90 19.09
C ASN A 237 -5.15 8.28 18.86
N SER A 238 -6.09 9.05 18.32
CA SER A 238 -7.44 8.56 18.00
C SER A 238 -7.41 7.34 17.07
N ILE A 239 -8.06 6.25 17.51
CA ILE A 239 -8.21 5.02 16.73
C ILE A 239 -9.16 5.25 15.55
N GLY A 240 -10.20 6.05 15.75
CA GLY A 240 -11.10 6.49 14.70
C GLY A 240 -10.34 7.22 13.60
N ALA A 241 -9.39 8.09 13.95
CA ALA A 241 -8.51 8.72 12.96
C ALA A 241 -7.62 7.67 12.26
N ALA A 242 -7.03 6.72 12.99
CA ALA A 242 -6.22 5.68 12.36
C ALA A 242 -7.01 4.82 11.36
N PHE A 243 -8.27 4.51 11.70
CA PHE A 243 -9.20 3.83 10.80
C PHE A 243 -9.51 4.65 9.55
N VAL A 244 -9.80 5.94 9.72
CA VAL A 244 -10.07 6.85 8.60
C VAL A 244 -8.84 6.98 7.70
N LEU A 245 -7.63 7.04 8.28
CA LEU A 245 -6.37 7.04 7.53
C LEU A 245 -6.20 5.74 6.73
N LEU A 246 -6.52 4.58 7.30
CA LEU A 246 -6.49 3.33 6.56
C LEU A 246 -7.53 3.30 5.43
N ALA A 247 -8.78 3.64 5.74
CA ALA A 247 -9.89 3.55 4.80
C ALA A 247 -9.79 4.56 3.64
N LEU A 248 -9.40 5.81 3.92
CA LEU A 248 -9.29 6.86 2.90
C LEU A 248 -7.85 7.06 2.41
N GLY A 249 -6.86 7.04 3.31
CA GLY A 249 -5.45 7.22 2.91
C GLY A 249 -4.88 6.06 2.09
N ALA A 250 -5.19 4.81 2.46
CA ALA A 250 -4.83 3.67 1.61
C ALA A 250 -5.83 3.48 0.47
N GLY A 251 -7.13 3.65 0.76
CA GLY A 251 -8.23 3.34 -0.16
C GLY A 251 -8.47 4.32 -1.30
N MET A 252 -8.17 5.60 -1.08
CA MET A 252 -8.48 6.69 -2.01
C MET A 252 -7.22 7.43 -2.46
N ASN A 253 -7.34 8.16 -3.56
CA ASN A 253 -6.36 9.16 -3.99
C ASN A 253 -7.02 10.13 -4.99
N THR A 254 -6.35 11.22 -5.30
CA THR A 254 -6.81 12.23 -6.26
C THR A 254 -6.99 11.66 -7.68
N GLY A 255 -6.25 10.63 -8.07
CA GLY A 255 -6.37 9.93 -9.34
C GLY A 255 -7.67 9.14 -9.49
N LEU A 256 -8.08 8.42 -8.42
CA LEU A 256 -9.37 7.73 -8.35
C LEU A 256 -10.54 8.71 -8.40
N ILE A 257 -10.41 9.86 -7.74
CA ILE A 257 -11.40 10.94 -7.82
C ILE A 257 -11.49 11.48 -9.25
N ALA A 258 -10.36 11.76 -9.88
CA ALA A 258 -10.33 12.23 -11.26
C ALA A 258 -10.94 11.22 -12.23
N TRP A 259 -10.65 9.93 -12.05
CA TRP A 259 -11.27 8.85 -12.82
C TRP A 259 -12.79 8.84 -12.64
N MET A 260 -13.25 8.91 -11.39
CA MET A 260 -14.67 8.89 -11.07
C MET A 260 -15.41 10.08 -11.69
N LEU A 261 -14.83 11.28 -11.60
CA LEU A 261 -15.35 12.51 -12.19
C LEU A 261 -15.47 12.39 -13.72
N GLN A 262 -14.49 11.76 -14.37
CA GLN A 262 -14.51 11.57 -15.82
C GLN A 262 -15.52 10.52 -16.27
N GLU A 263 -15.70 9.42 -15.52
CA GLU A 263 -16.56 8.29 -15.92
C GLU A 263 -18.03 8.44 -15.51
N TYR A 264 -18.29 9.03 -14.34
CA TYR A 264 -19.63 9.13 -13.77
C TYR A 264 -20.15 10.57 -13.68
N GLY A 265 -19.30 11.56 -13.94
CA GLY A 265 -19.63 12.98 -13.84
C GLY A 265 -19.62 13.51 -12.41
N ILE A 266 -19.63 14.83 -12.28
CA ILE A 266 -19.46 15.52 -10.99
C ILE A 266 -20.57 15.23 -9.98
N LYS A 267 -21.84 15.19 -10.43
CA LYS A 267 -22.99 14.99 -9.54
C LYS A 267 -22.95 13.62 -8.85
N ARG A 268 -22.76 12.55 -9.64
CA ARG A 268 -22.71 11.18 -9.10
C ARG A 268 -21.49 10.98 -8.20
N SER A 269 -20.35 11.50 -8.65
CA SER A 269 -19.10 11.43 -7.88
C SER A 269 -19.21 12.14 -6.52
N ALA A 270 -19.81 13.33 -6.49
CA ALA A 270 -20.02 14.08 -5.25
C ALA A 270 -20.96 13.34 -4.28
N VAL A 271 -22.06 12.77 -4.77
CA VAL A 271 -23.00 12.00 -3.94
C VAL A 271 -22.30 10.79 -3.31
N TRP A 272 -21.53 10.03 -4.10
CA TRP A 272 -20.77 8.90 -3.59
C TRP A 272 -19.68 9.29 -2.60
N MET A 273 -18.95 10.37 -2.88
CA MET A 273 -17.92 10.88 -1.97
C MET A 273 -18.54 11.28 -0.63
N SER A 274 -19.70 11.94 -0.64
CA SER A 274 -20.43 12.28 0.58
C SER A 274 -20.88 11.04 1.36
N ILE A 275 -21.39 10.02 0.67
CA ILE A 275 -21.78 8.74 1.28
C ILE A 275 -20.56 8.05 1.90
N LEU A 276 -19.47 7.95 1.14
CA LEU A 276 -18.21 7.35 1.58
C LEU A 276 -17.69 8.05 2.84
N LEU A 277 -17.60 9.39 2.80
CA LEU A 277 -17.16 10.19 3.93
C LEU A 277 -18.04 9.98 5.15
N LEU A 278 -19.37 10.02 4.99
CA LEU A 278 -20.32 9.85 6.09
C LEU A 278 -20.20 8.45 6.72
N VAL A 279 -20.10 7.40 5.90
CA VAL A 279 -19.97 6.02 6.39
C VAL A 279 -18.62 5.80 7.07
N VAL A 280 -17.51 6.25 6.46
CA VAL A 280 -16.17 6.04 7.00
C VAL A 280 -15.95 6.85 8.27
N VAL A 281 -16.34 8.13 8.29
CA VAL A 281 -16.23 8.97 9.50
C VAL A 281 -17.18 8.47 10.58
N GLY A 282 -18.41 8.10 10.23
CA GLY A 282 -19.38 7.53 11.17
C GLY A 282 -18.89 6.24 11.83
N LEU A 283 -18.30 5.32 11.05
CA LEU A 283 -17.66 4.11 11.58
C LEU A 283 -16.40 4.44 12.37
N GLY A 284 -15.60 5.42 11.93
CA GLY A 284 -14.44 5.92 12.67
C GLY A 284 -14.83 6.34 14.09
N TYR A 285 -15.89 7.14 14.24
CA TYR A 285 -16.44 7.52 15.55
C TYR A 285 -16.99 6.34 16.35
N ALA A 286 -17.64 5.38 15.68
CA ALA A 286 -18.17 4.19 16.34
C ALA A 286 -17.07 3.30 16.92
N VAL A 287 -15.91 3.24 16.27
CA VAL A 287 -14.77 2.38 16.64
C VAL A 287 -13.81 3.08 17.62
N ASP A 288 -13.77 4.42 17.62
CA ASP A 288 -12.82 5.21 18.41
C ASP A 288 -12.86 4.94 19.92
N LYS A 289 -14.07 4.84 20.50
CA LYS A 289 -14.25 4.56 21.94
C LYS A 289 -14.03 3.09 22.35
N PRO A 290 -14.64 2.08 21.68
CA PRO A 290 -14.56 0.70 22.15
C PRO A 290 -13.18 0.05 22.00
N LEU A 291 -12.31 0.56 21.11
CA LEU A 291 -11.00 -0.03 20.87
C LEU A 291 -9.83 0.71 21.55
N PHE A 292 -10.09 1.80 22.27
CA PHE A 292 -9.01 2.65 22.81
C PHE A 292 -8.14 1.87 23.82
N PRO A 293 -6.79 1.88 23.68
CA PRO A 293 -5.93 1.12 24.58
C PRO A 293 -5.87 1.86 25.91
N GLN A 294 -6.28 1.20 27.01
CA GLN A 294 -6.27 1.81 28.34
C GLN A 294 -4.87 1.79 28.99
N ASP A 295 -3.92 1.09 28.37
CA ASP A 295 -2.60 0.78 28.94
C ASP A 295 -1.46 1.68 28.42
N VAL A 296 -1.76 2.74 27.65
CA VAL A 296 -0.75 3.62 27.03
C VAL A 296 -0.95 5.06 27.48
N ASP A 297 0.09 5.65 28.09
CA ASP A 297 0.08 7.06 28.47
C ASP A 297 0.04 7.95 27.21
N PRO A 298 -0.87 8.95 27.13
CA PRO A 298 -0.97 9.81 25.96
C PRO A 298 0.29 10.63 25.73
N ALA A 299 0.94 10.42 24.59
CA ALA A 299 2.03 11.27 24.15
C ALA A 299 1.44 12.59 23.60
N ASN A 300 2.01 13.73 24.02
CA ASN A 300 1.49 15.04 23.64
C ASN A 300 1.79 15.44 22.18
N HIS A 301 2.69 14.72 21.49
CA HIS A 301 3.07 14.96 20.09
C HIS A 301 3.37 13.65 19.37
N THR A 302 3.20 13.60 18.05
CA THR A 302 3.59 12.43 17.24
C THR A 302 4.24 12.82 15.92
N HIS A 303 5.38 12.19 15.61
CA HIS A 303 6.08 12.36 14.34
C HIS A 303 5.51 11.52 13.19
N ALA A 304 4.47 10.72 13.46
CA ALA A 304 3.85 9.84 12.47
C ALA A 304 3.42 10.57 11.18
N PHE A 305 2.94 11.81 11.33
CA PHE A 305 2.39 12.56 10.21
C PHE A 305 3.42 13.39 9.43
N ASP A 306 4.67 13.44 9.88
CA ASP A 306 5.72 14.20 9.21
C ASP A 306 6.03 13.66 7.80
N ILE A 307 5.70 12.40 7.54
CA ILE A 307 5.81 11.77 6.22
C ILE A 307 4.88 12.39 5.16
N TYR A 308 3.81 13.07 5.58
CA TYR A 308 2.87 13.72 4.67
C TYR A 308 3.19 15.19 4.40
N GLY A 309 4.05 15.79 5.24
CA GLY A 309 4.47 17.18 5.12
C GLY A 309 5.81 17.38 4.42
N GLN A 310 6.27 18.63 4.46
CA GLN A 310 7.58 19.03 3.94
C GLN A 310 8.71 18.20 4.56
N PRO A 311 9.63 17.65 3.74
CA PRO A 311 10.71 16.81 4.23
C PRO A 311 11.90 17.58 4.83
N PHE A 312 11.89 18.91 4.76
CA PHE A 312 13.00 19.77 5.20
C PHE A 312 12.51 20.77 6.25
N ALA A 313 13.29 20.93 7.32
CA ALA A 313 13.09 21.97 8.32
C ALA A 313 13.90 23.23 7.95
N GLY A 314 13.25 24.40 8.00
CA GLY A 314 13.91 25.70 7.83
C GLY A 314 14.13 26.16 6.37
N SER A 315 14.77 27.32 6.22
CA SER A 315 15.13 27.91 4.93
C SER A 315 16.56 27.52 4.54
N ALA A 316 16.71 26.58 3.60
CA ALA A 316 18.01 26.22 3.04
C ALA A 316 18.18 26.78 1.62
N SER A 317 19.43 26.94 1.18
CA SER A 317 19.73 27.35 -0.20
C SER A 317 19.32 26.26 -1.21
N PHE A 318 19.13 26.63 -2.47
CA PHE A 318 18.74 25.69 -3.53
C PHE A 318 19.72 24.52 -3.67
N ALA A 319 21.03 24.79 -3.61
CA ALA A 319 22.06 23.75 -3.70
C ALA A 319 21.99 22.77 -2.51
N GLN A 320 21.80 23.29 -1.29
CA GLN A 320 21.63 22.46 -0.09
C GLN A 320 20.37 21.60 -0.19
N LEU A 321 19.24 22.17 -0.62
CA LEU A 321 18.00 21.43 -0.81
C LEU A 321 18.17 20.33 -1.86
N ALA A 322 18.85 20.60 -2.98
CA ALA A 322 19.12 19.58 -3.99
C ALA A 322 19.95 18.41 -3.45
N THR A 323 21.03 18.69 -2.71
CA THR A 323 21.86 17.65 -2.09
C THR A 323 21.11 16.87 -1.01
N GLN A 324 20.33 17.55 -0.18
CA GLN A 324 19.50 16.93 0.85
C GLN A 324 18.40 16.06 0.24
N SER A 325 17.72 16.54 -0.81
CA SER A 325 16.74 15.77 -1.59
C SER A 325 17.36 14.49 -2.14
N ALA A 326 18.52 14.58 -2.81
CA ALA A 326 19.19 13.42 -3.39
C ALA A 326 19.60 12.40 -2.31
N LYS A 327 20.16 12.88 -1.19
CA LYS A 327 20.53 12.02 -0.05
C LYS A 327 19.29 11.34 0.56
N LYS A 328 18.19 12.08 0.72
CA LYS A 328 16.93 11.57 1.27
C LYS A 328 16.27 10.54 0.34
N LEU A 329 16.23 10.80 -0.96
CA LEU A 329 15.72 9.85 -1.96
C LEU A 329 16.53 8.55 -1.98
N LYS A 330 17.87 8.65 -1.98
CA LYS A 330 18.74 7.47 -1.95
C LYS A 330 18.59 6.66 -0.64
N ARG A 331 18.24 7.32 0.46
CA ARG A 331 18.05 6.71 1.77
C ARG A 331 16.67 6.06 1.92
N ASP A 332 15.62 6.75 1.47
CA ASP A 332 14.23 6.35 1.72
C ASP A 332 13.70 5.36 0.65
N ILE A 333 14.32 5.30 -0.54
CA ILE A 333 13.97 4.34 -1.60
C ILE A 333 14.79 3.06 -1.44
N VAL A 334 14.11 1.95 -1.21
CA VAL A 334 14.74 0.64 -1.00
C VAL A 334 15.17 -0.01 -2.34
N PRO A 335 16.15 -0.94 -2.35
CA PRO A 335 16.72 -1.47 -3.60
C PRO A 335 15.70 -2.07 -4.59
N TYR A 336 14.66 -2.76 -4.10
CA TYR A 336 13.65 -3.36 -4.99
C TYR A 336 12.72 -2.33 -5.65
N GLU A 337 12.55 -1.16 -5.04
CA GLU A 337 11.78 -0.06 -5.62
C GLU A 337 12.50 0.55 -6.83
N TRP A 338 13.85 0.61 -6.78
CA TRP A 338 14.65 1.02 -7.93
C TRP A 338 14.45 0.10 -9.14
N TYR A 339 14.52 -1.21 -8.96
CA TYR A 339 14.26 -2.17 -10.05
C TYR A 339 12.83 -2.05 -10.59
N SER A 340 11.85 -1.76 -9.72
CA SER A 340 10.47 -1.54 -10.11
C SER A 340 10.31 -0.25 -10.93
N LEU A 341 11.02 0.82 -10.57
CA LEU A 341 11.04 2.08 -11.32
C LEU A 341 11.66 1.91 -12.71
N GLU A 342 12.78 1.19 -12.80
CA GLU A 342 13.44 0.89 -14.07
C GLU A 342 12.52 0.10 -14.99
N LEU A 343 11.88 -0.95 -14.47
CA LEU A 343 10.92 -1.75 -15.24
C LEU A 343 9.70 -0.94 -15.68
N LEU A 344 9.19 -0.06 -14.82
CA LEU A 344 8.10 0.86 -15.16
C LEU A 344 8.51 1.83 -16.27
N ALA A 345 9.70 2.42 -16.18
CA ALA A 345 10.25 3.30 -17.21
C ALA A 345 10.41 2.57 -18.55
N LEU A 346 10.97 1.36 -18.54
CA LEU A 346 11.10 0.51 -19.74
C LEU A 346 9.74 0.19 -20.35
N LEU A 347 8.73 -0.13 -19.53
CA LEU A 347 7.37 -0.41 -20.00
C LEU A 347 6.72 0.82 -20.64
N ILE A 348 6.91 2.01 -20.05
CA ILE A 348 6.44 3.28 -20.59
C ILE A 348 7.12 3.58 -21.93
N VAL A 349 8.45 3.45 -22.00
CA VAL A 349 9.21 3.65 -23.25
C VAL A 349 8.75 2.67 -24.32
N ALA A 350 8.59 1.39 -24.00
CA ALA A 350 8.05 0.39 -24.91
C ALA A 350 6.65 0.76 -25.40
N GLY A 351 5.78 1.27 -24.51
CA GLY A 351 4.45 1.75 -24.86
C GLY A 351 4.48 2.94 -25.84
N VAL A 352 5.38 3.90 -25.63
CA VAL A 352 5.55 5.05 -26.52
C VAL A 352 6.04 4.59 -27.88
N VAL A 353 7.03 3.70 -27.93
CA VAL A 353 7.56 3.11 -29.16
C VAL A 353 6.46 2.36 -29.91
N VAL A 354 5.69 1.51 -29.23
CA VAL A 354 4.54 0.81 -29.82
C VAL A 354 3.53 1.80 -30.38
N ARG A 355 3.19 2.86 -29.66
CA ARG A 355 2.19 3.85 -30.11
C ARG A 355 2.66 4.68 -31.31
N ILE A 356 3.96 4.90 -31.45
CA ILE A 356 4.56 5.58 -32.61
C ILE A 356 4.65 4.62 -33.80
N ALA A 357 5.13 3.40 -33.59
CA ALA A 357 5.34 2.39 -34.64
C ALA A 357 4.03 1.78 -35.16
N ASP A 358 3.06 1.56 -34.28
CA ASP A 358 1.76 0.94 -34.57
C ASP A 358 0.65 1.97 -34.84
N ARG A 359 0.98 3.16 -35.37
CA ARG A 359 -0.01 4.19 -35.74
C ARG A 359 -1.05 3.70 -36.77
N ARG A 360 -0.72 2.64 -37.52
CA ARG A 360 -1.59 2.03 -38.54
C ARG A 360 -2.28 0.73 -38.06
N GLY A 361 -2.14 0.35 -36.79
CA GLY A 361 -2.76 -0.86 -36.23
C GLY A 361 -2.27 -2.18 -36.84
N ARG A 362 -1.10 -2.20 -37.49
CA ARG A 362 -0.55 -3.40 -38.16
C ARG A 362 -0.12 -4.44 -37.14
N LEU A 363 0.41 -4.01 -36.00
CA LEU A 363 0.83 -4.91 -34.91
C LEU A 363 -0.41 -5.54 -34.26
N GLU A 364 -1.44 -4.75 -33.99
CA GLU A 364 -2.74 -5.27 -33.51
C GLU A 364 -3.37 -6.23 -34.51
N ALA A 365 -3.41 -5.87 -35.79
CA ALA A 365 -3.94 -6.76 -36.84
C ALA A 365 -3.14 -8.07 -36.94
N TRP A 366 -1.82 -8.04 -36.79
CA TRP A 366 -0.97 -9.24 -36.78
C TRP A 366 -1.20 -10.12 -35.53
N ILE A 367 -1.42 -9.50 -34.37
CA ILE A 367 -1.74 -10.20 -33.12
C ILE A 367 -3.15 -10.83 -33.19
N ALA A 368 -4.10 -10.15 -33.84
CA ALA A 368 -5.49 -10.57 -33.99
C ALA A 368 -5.71 -11.64 -35.08
N GLN A 369 -4.71 -11.93 -35.93
CA GLN A 369 -4.83 -12.99 -36.94
C GLN A 369 -4.91 -14.37 -36.27
N VAL A 370 -6.02 -15.07 -36.52
CA VAL A 370 -6.28 -16.45 -36.14
C VAL A 370 -5.31 -17.38 -36.89
N PRO A 371 -4.34 -18.05 -36.23
CA PRO A 371 -3.61 -19.13 -36.87
C PRO A 371 -4.52 -20.36 -36.97
N GLU A 372 -4.51 -21.05 -38.10
CA GLU A 372 -5.26 -22.31 -38.23
C GLU A 372 -4.78 -23.32 -37.18
N PRO A 373 -5.69 -23.93 -36.40
CA PRO A 373 -5.32 -24.86 -35.32
C PRO A 373 -4.63 -26.10 -35.90
N SER A 374 -3.29 -26.13 -35.84
CA SER A 374 -2.51 -27.33 -36.15
C SER A 374 -2.29 -28.12 -34.86
N VAL A 375 -3.28 -28.89 -34.42
CA VAL A 375 -3.11 -29.78 -33.26
C VAL A 375 -2.24 -30.97 -33.69
N SER A 376 -0.96 -30.97 -33.31
CA SER A 376 -0.02 -32.05 -33.66
C SER A 376 0.15 -33.00 -32.48
N GLY A 377 -0.87 -33.85 -32.28
CA GLY A 377 -0.78 -35.02 -31.40
C GLY A 377 -1.58 -34.97 -30.10
N ARG A 378 -1.66 -36.12 -29.43
CA ARG A 378 -2.55 -36.38 -28.28
C ARG A 378 -2.27 -35.55 -27.01
N LYS A 379 -1.10 -34.90 -26.93
CA LYS A 379 -0.69 -34.04 -25.81
C LYS A 379 -0.81 -32.53 -26.13
N ASP A 380 -1.23 -32.18 -27.34
CA ASP A 380 -1.33 -30.80 -27.81
C ASP A 380 -2.73 -30.25 -27.51
N ILE A 381 -2.97 -29.91 -26.23
CA ILE A 381 -4.28 -29.44 -25.74
C ILE A 381 -4.34 -27.92 -25.84
N ILE A 382 -5.32 -27.40 -26.59
CA ILE A 382 -5.57 -25.95 -26.68
C ILE A 382 -6.19 -25.47 -25.37
N VAL A 383 -5.39 -24.79 -24.54
CA VAL A 383 -5.86 -24.22 -23.27
C VAL A 383 -6.66 -22.93 -23.54
N PRO A 384 -7.90 -22.82 -23.02
CA PRO A 384 -8.71 -21.61 -23.16
C PRO A 384 -8.01 -20.38 -22.56
N PRO A 385 -8.08 -19.19 -23.20
CA PRO A 385 -7.45 -17.97 -22.70
C PRO A 385 -7.82 -17.64 -21.25
N SER A 386 -9.06 -17.90 -20.85
CA SER A 386 -9.54 -17.61 -19.50
C SER A 386 -8.94 -18.50 -18.42
N VAL A 387 -8.60 -19.75 -18.76
CA VAL A 387 -7.93 -20.66 -17.83
C VAL A 387 -6.53 -20.13 -17.55
N LEU A 388 -5.83 -19.64 -18.58
CA LEU A 388 -4.54 -18.97 -18.42
C LEU A 388 -4.68 -17.63 -17.69
N GLY A 389 -5.73 -16.86 -17.95
CA GLY A 389 -6.03 -15.63 -17.19
C GLY A 389 -6.23 -15.92 -15.71
N GLY A 390 -7.03 -16.95 -15.40
CA GLY A 390 -7.22 -17.43 -14.02
C GLY A 390 -5.92 -17.92 -13.39
N LEU A 391 -5.11 -18.70 -14.11
CA LEU A 391 -3.79 -19.15 -13.65
C LEU A 391 -2.81 -17.99 -13.46
N ALA A 392 -2.85 -16.95 -14.30
CA ALA A 392 -2.01 -15.78 -14.16
C ALA A 392 -2.40 -14.95 -12.93
N LEU A 393 -3.69 -14.75 -12.68
CA LEU A 393 -4.17 -14.09 -11.45
C LEU A 393 -3.86 -14.93 -10.21
N LEU A 394 -4.11 -16.24 -10.24
CA LEU A 394 -3.76 -17.15 -9.14
C LEU A 394 -2.25 -17.17 -8.89
N GLY A 395 -1.45 -17.22 -9.97
CA GLY A 395 0.00 -17.14 -9.90
C GLY A 395 0.48 -15.85 -9.28
N LEU A 396 -0.18 -14.71 -9.56
CA LEU A 396 0.10 -13.44 -8.92
C LEU A 396 -0.24 -13.46 -7.41
N VAL A 397 -1.35 -14.08 -7.01
CA VAL A 397 -1.72 -14.25 -5.60
C VAL A 397 -0.70 -15.13 -4.88
N ILE A 398 -0.30 -16.26 -5.47
CA ILE A 398 0.73 -17.16 -4.94
C ILE A 398 2.07 -16.43 -4.85
N PHE A 399 2.46 -15.70 -5.90
CA PHE A 399 3.69 -14.92 -5.92
C PHE A 399 3.69 -13.83 -4.84
N SER A 400 2.55 -13.16 -4.61
CA SER A 400 2.40 -12.24 -3.48
C SER A 400 2.58 -12.94 -2.15
N GLY A 401 2.01 -14.13 -1.98
CA GLY A 401 2.16 -14.95 -0.78
C GLY A 401 3.62 -15.33 -0.52
N VAL A 402 4.34 -15.80 -1.55
CA VAL A 402 5.78 -16.08 -1.48
C VAL A 402 6.58 -14.80 -1.21
N GLY A 403 6.18 -13.69 -1.82
CA GLY A 403 6.74 -12.36 -1.57
C GLY A 403 6.65 -11.94 -0.10
N CYS A 404 5.58 -12.32 0.60
CA CYS A 404 5.48 -12.13 2.05
C CYS A 404 6.58 -12.90 2.81
N PHE A 405 6.88 -14.14 2.43
CA PHE A 405 7.96 -14.92 3.06
C PHE A 405 9.35 -14.35 2.79
N ALA A 406 9.55 -13.77 1.60
CA ALA A 406 10.80 -13.10 1.24
C ALA A 406 10.95 -11.75 1.96
N TYR A 407 9.85 -11.00 2.12
CA TYR A 407 9.85 -9.71 2.81
C TYR A 407 9.98 -9.85 4.33
N TYR A 408 9.44 -10.93 4.91
CA TYR A 408 9.57 -11.28 6.33
C TYR A 408 10.49 -12.50 6.49
N PRO A 409 11.82 -12.32 6.54
CA PRO A 409 12.79 -13.40 6.62
C PRO A 409 12.70 -14.19 7.95
N PRO A 410 13.32 -15.39 8.04
CA PRO A 410 13.36 -16.19 9.27
C PRO A 410 14.12 -15.47 10.40
N ALA A 411 13.92 -15.90 11.65
CA ALA A 411 14.47 -15.18 12.80
C ALA A 411 16.00 -15.08 12.75
N GLY A 412 16.68 -16.14 12.31
CA GLY A 412 18.14 -16.16 12.11
C GLY A 412 18.64 -14.99 11.25
N GLU A 413 18.11 -14.86 10.03
CA GLU A 413 18.47 -13.78 9.08
C GLU A 413 18.12 -12.39 9.65
N VAL A 414 16.95 -12.26 10.30
CA VAL A 414 16.57 -10.99 10.94
C VAL A 414 17.57 -10.59 12.02
N PHE A 415 18.09 -11.53 12.82
CA PHE A 415 19.08 -11.22 13.85
C PHE A 415 20.45 -10.85 13.28
N GLU A 416 20.82 -11.31 12.08
CA GLU A 416 22.02 -10.87 11.37
C GLU A 416 21.89 -9.39 10.98
N GLU A 417 20.76 -9.01 10.39
CA GLU A 417 20.46 -7.62 10.00
C GLU A 417 20.33 -6.69 11.22
N ILE A 418 19.64 -7.14 12.27
CA ILE A 418 19.59 -6.43 13.55
C ILE A 418 20.99 -6.25 14.15
N GLY A 419 21.91 -7.19 13.92
CA GLY A 419 23.28 -7.08 14.40
C GLY A 419 23.97 -5.79 13.93
N ILE A 420 23.81 -5.46 12.65
CA ILE A 420 24.33 -4.24 12.02
C ILE A 420 23.61 -3.02 12.61
N ALA A 421 22.28 -3.03 12.59
CA ALA A 421 21.48 -1.89 13.06
C ALA A 421 21.72 -1.58 14.55
N LYS A 422 21.88 -2.61 15.38
CA LYS A 422 22.24 -2.48 16.80
C LYS A 422 23.61 -1.83 16.96
N GLY A 423 24.63 -2.28 16.22
CA GLY A 423 25.97 -1.72 16.33
C GLY A 423 25.99 -0.23 16.04
N GLU A 424 25.33 0.17 14.95
CA GLU A 424 25.22 1.55 14.52
C GLU A 424 24.36 2.40 15.47
N ALA A 425 23.18 1.92 15.88
CA ALA A 425 22.29 2.65 16.80
C ALA A 425 22.94 2.90 18.16
N LEU A 426 23.60 1.89 18.74
CA LEU A 426 24.25 2.03 20.04
C LEU A 426 25.50 2.91 19.95
N SER A 427 26.29 2.80 18.88
CA SER A 427 27.45 3.67 18.64
C SER A 427 27.03 5.13 18.48
N ALA A 428 25.97 5.39 17.70
CA ALA A 428 25.40 6.72 17.54
C ALA A 428 24.88 7.29 18.86
N GLY A 429 24.23 6.46 19.69
CA GLY A 429 23.79 6.86 21.03
C GLY A 429 24.95 7.22 21.96
N LEU A 430 26.07 6.49 21.91
CA LEU A 430 27.26 6.80 22.71
C LEU A 430 27.99 8.06 22.25
N THR A 431 27.96 8.36 20.95
CA THR A 431 28.61 9.53 20.36
C THR A 431 27.72 10.79 20.38
N GLY A 432 26.44 10.65 20.71
CA GLY A 432 25.47 11.74 20.70
C GLY A 432 25.10 12.23 19.30
N ASN A 433 25.32 11.41 18.26
CA ASN A 433 24.97 11.78 16.90
C ASN A 433 23.48 11.57 16.65
N VAL A 434 22.69 12.61 16.89
CA VAL A 434 21.21 12.57 16.83
C VAL A 434 20.69 12.01 15.50
N THR A 435 21.12 12.56 14.37
CA THR A 435 20.63 12.13 13.04
C THR A 435 20.98 10.68 12.72
N HIS A 436 22.12 10.20 13.20
CA HIS A 436 22.58 8.84 12.97
C HIS A 436 21.88 7.85 13.91
N ALA A 437 21.63 8.26 15.15
CA ALA A 437 20.88 7.50 16.15
C ALA A 437 19.42 7.33 15.72
N GLU A 438 18.75 8.43 15.38
CA GLU A 438 17.35 8.44 14.89
C GLU A 438 17.16 7.42 13.76
N TYR A 439 18.03 7.47 12.74
CA TYR A 439 17.94 6.56 11.59
C TYR A 439 18.09 5.08 11.97
N TRP A 440 19.15 4.72 12.68
CA TRP A 440 19.40 3.31 12.98
C TRP A 440 18.52 2.75 14.09
N ILE A 441 18.05 3.60 15.01
CA ILE A 441 17.03 3.22 15.99
C ILE A 441 15.74 2.87 15.25
N ASP A 442 15.28 3.69 14.31
CA ASP A 442 14.06 3.42 13.54
C ASP A 442 14.22 2.13 12.70
N VAL A 443 15.36 1.94 12.03
CA VAL A 443 15.67 0.70 11.27
C VAL A 443 15.67 -0.52 12.18
N TYR A 444 16.27 -0.41 13.37
CA TYR A 444 16.29 -1.51 14.34
C TYR A 444 14.86 -1.81 14.81
N GLN A 445 14.07 -0.81 15.17
CA GLN A 445 12.67 -1.00 15.53
C GLN A 445 11.88 -1.69 14.40
N GLU A 446 12.06 -1.29 13.14
CA GLU A 446 11.40 -1.92 11.99
C GLU A 446 11.74 -3.41 11.89
N TRP A 447 13.03 -3.77 12.01
CA TRP A 447 13.45 -5.17 11.99
C TRP A 447 12.87 -5.98 13.15
N THR A 448 12.73 -5.41 14.34
CA THR A 448 12.05 -6.10 15.46
C THR A 448 10.58 -6.39 15.17
N ARG A 449 9.89 -5.52 14.41
CA ARG A 449 8.50 -5.74 13.98
C ARG A 449 8.45 -6.84 12.90
N LYS A 450 9.37 -6.79 11.93
CA LYS A 450 9.51 -7.83 10.90
C LYS A 450 9.81 -9.21 11.50
N LEU A 451 10.57 -9.27 12.59
CA LEU A 451 10.84 -10.51 13.33
C LEU A 451 9.55 -11.19 13.80
N GLU A 452 8.65 -10.43 14.43
CA GLU A 452 7.36 -10.96 14.91
C GLU A 452 6.53 -11.50 13.74
N VAL A 453 6.47 -10.78 12.62
CA VAL A 453 5.77 -11.23 11.40
C VAL A 453 6.41 -12.48 10.79
N GLY A 454 7.73 -12.50 10.66
CA GLY A 454 8.47 -13.61 10.05
C GLY A 454 8.30 -14.91 10.84
N VAL A 455 8.24 -14.81 12.17
CA VAL A 455 8.01 -15.96 13.06
C VAL A 455 6.56 -16.41 12.99
N PHE A 456 5.60 -15.48 13.04
CA PHE A 456 4.17 -15.81 12.88
C PHE A 456 3.90 -16.55 11.56
N LEU A 457 4.50 -16.08 10.47
CA LEU A 457 4.29 -16.62 9.13
C LEU A 457 4.79 -18.07 8.98
N ARG A 458 5.82 -18.46 9.74
CA ARG A 458 6.43 -19.80 9.68
C ARG A 458 5.86 -20.76 10.72
N ASN A 459 5.58 -20.26 11.92
CA ASN A 459 5.20 -21.08 13.07
C ASN A 459 3.68 -21.00 13.37
N GLY A 460 2.95 -20.09 12.72
CA GLY A 460 1.52 -19.86 12.95
C GLY A 460 1.19 -19.10 14.23
N GLN A 461 2.17 -18.82 15.09
CA GLN A 461 1.99 -18.10 16.35
C GLN A 461 3.27 -17.38 16.80
N VAL A 462 3.10 -16.32 17.57
CA VAL A 462 4.16 -15.66 18.35
C VAL A 462 3.69 -15.64 19.79
N THR A 463 4.48 -16.22 20.69
CA THR A 463 4.12 -16.32 22.11
C THR A 463 4.08 -14.94 22.76
N ASP A 464 3.27 -14.77 23.81
CA ASP A 464 3.19 -13.48 24.52
C ASP A 464 4.56 -13.11 25.10
N TYR A 465 5.34 -14.10 25.56
CA TYR A 465 6.71 -13.89 26.01
C TYR A 465 7.59 -13.27 24.92
N GLN A 466 7.53 -13.78 23.68
CA GLN A 466 8.26 -13.24 22.53
C GLN A 466 7.84 -11.80 22.21
N ARG A 467 6.53 -11.52 22.15
CA ARG A 467 6.01 -10.18 21.90
C ARG A 467 6.46 -9.19 22.98
N TRP A 468 6.40 -9.60 24.24
CA TRP A 468 6.88 -8.78 25.36
C TRP A 468 8.38 -8.46 25.26
N LYS A 469 9.22 -9.44 24.88
CA LYS A 469 10.65 -9.17 24.67
C LYS A 469 10.91 -8.22 23.51
N ALA A 470 10.21 -8.38 22.40
CA ALA A 470 10.32 -7.48 21.25
C ALA A 470 9.84 -6.06 21.60
N ARG A 471 8.70 -5.93 22.28
CA ARG A 471 8.16 -4.65 22.77
C ARG A 471 9.14 -3.94 23.69
N LEU A 472 9.70 -4.64 24.67
CA LEU A 472 10.67 -4.06 25.62
C LEU A 472 11.93 -3.53 24.93
N VAL A 473 12.41 -4.20 23.87
CA VAL A 473 13.54 -3.70 23.07
C VAL A 473 13.15 -2.39 22.38
N ARG A 474 11.97 -2.31 21.79
CA ARG A 474 11.47 -1.09 21.13
C ARG A 474 11.29 0.07 22.10
N GLU A 475 10.72 -0.18 23.29
CA GLU A 475 10.58 0.84 24.32
C GLU A 475 11.95 1.40 24.77
N HIS A 476 12.94 0.53 25.01
CA HIS A 476 14.29 0.98 25.36
C HIS A 476 14.98 1.74 24.22
N LEU A 477 14.71 1.38 22.97
CA LEU A 477 15.21 2.07 21.80
C LEU A 477 14.59 3.47 21.66
N GLU A 478 13.30 3.61 21.95
CA GLU A 478 12.61 4.91 21.96
C GLU A 478 13.16 5.81 23.07
N MET A 479 13.34 5.28 24.28
CA MET A 479 13.97 6.06 25.36
C MET A 479 15.40 6.46 25.00
N LEU A 480 16.17 5.58 24.36
CA LEU A 480 17.50 5.94 23.85
C LEU A 480 17.42 7.09 22.84
N LYS A 481 16.42 7.08 21.95
CA LYS A 481 16.21 8.11 20.95
C LYS A 481 15.97 9.47 21.62
N HIS A 482 15.02 9.53 22.55
CA HIS A 482 14.72 10.75 23.31
C HIS A 482 15.95 11.28 24.07
N SER A 483 16.65 10.43 24.83
CA SER A 483 17.82 10.90 25.59
C SER A 483 18.95 11.43 24.67
N VAL A 484 19.06 10.92 23.44
CA VAL A 484 20.03 11.44 22.46
C VAL A 484 19.55 12.76 21.86
N GLU A 485 18.27 12.90 21.55
CA GLU A 485 17.65 14.13 21.04
C GLU A 485 17.73 15.27 22.06
N ASP A 486 17.53 14.97 23.34
CA ASP A 486 17.58 15.91 24.45
C ASP A 486 19.03 16.25 24.88
N GLY A 487 20.03 15.57 24.32
CA GLY A 487 21.46 15.78 24.65
C GLY A 487 21.87 15.22 26.02
N GLU A 488 21.07 14.33 26.60
CA GLU A 488 21.28 13.74 27.92
C GLU A 488 22.25 12.54 27.85
N HIS A 489 23.55 12.83 27.71
CA HIS A 489 24.57 11.82 27.43
C HIS A 489 24.68 10.69 28.46
N ASP A 490 24.50 10.96 29.76
CA ASP A 490 24.58 9.94 30.80
C ASP A 490 23.37 9.00 30.78
N GLU A 491 22.19 9.55 30.49
CA GLU A 491 20.98 8.75 30.29
C GLU A 491 21.08 7.90 29.02
N ALA A 492 21.54 8.49 27.91
CA ALA A 492 21.76 7.77 26.66
C ALA A 492 22.71 6.57 26.86
N ARG A 493 23.80 6.73 27.62
CA ARG A 493 24.71 5.61 27.99
C ARG A 493 24.00 4.52 28.80
N ALA A 494 23.15 4.90 29.74
CA ALA A 494 22.37 3.95 30.54
C ALA A 494 21.38 3.16 29.65
N TRP A 495 20.71 3.84 28.72
CA TRP A 495 19.80 3.22 27.76
C TRP A 495 20.52 2.31 26.77
N VAL A 496 21.71 2.68 26.28
CA VAL A 496 22.56 1.80 25.44
C VAL A 496 22.79 0.44 26.11
N ALA A 497 23.13 0.45 27.41
CA ALA A 497 23.34 -0.78 28.17
C ALA A 497 22.03 -1.58 28.36
N LYS A 498 20.88 -0.91 28.56
CA LYS A 498 19.57 -1.55 28.67
C LYS A 498 19.13 -2.20 27.35
N VAL A 499 19.30 -1.52 26.21
CA VAL A 499 19.01 -2.03 24.87
C VAL A 499 19.86 -3.27 24.55
N ALA A 500 21.15 -3.25 24.87
CA ALA A 500 22.03 -4.40 24.64
C ALA A 500 21.57 -5.64 25.44
N ARG A 501 21.16 -5.45 26.71
CA ARG A 501 20.63 -6.54 27.54
C ARG A 501 19.27 -7.06 27.06
N SER A 502 18.34 -6.17 26.71
CA SER A 502 17.02 -6.58 26.20
C SER A 502 17.14 -7.29 24.84
N HIS A 503 18.05 -6.84 23.97
CA HIS A 503 18.36 -7.51 22.71
C HIS A 503 18.78 -8.97 22.91
N ASN A 504 19.73 -9.23 23.82
CA ASN A 504 20.20 -10.60 24.05
C ASN A 504 19.07 -11.50 24.57
N ARG A 505 18.22 -10.98 25.45
CA ARG A 505 17.04 -11.71 25.96
C ARG A 505 16.02 -12.00 24.86
N MET A 506 15.78 -11.02 23.97
CA MET A 506 14.93 -11.19 22.79
C MET A 506 15.52 -12.25 21.85
N ARG A 507 16.82 -12.17 21.57
CA ARG A 507 17.52 -13.14 20.71
C ARG A 507 17.38 -14.58 21.21
N SER A 508 17.60 -14.81 22.50
CA SER A 508 17.37 -16.13 23.11
C SER A 508 15.92 -16.58 22.94
N ALA A 509 14.94 -15.71 23.24
CA ALA A 509 13.51 -16.05 23.18
C ALA A 509 13.02 -16.45 21.77
N PHE A 510 13.61 -15.91 20.72
CA PHE A 510 13.21 -16.18 19.33
C PHE A 510 14.04 -17.31 18.67
N LEU A 511 15.32 -17.47 19.02
CA LEU A 511 16.18 -18.52 18.44
C LEU A 511 16.10 -19.86 19.19
N GLU A 512 15.78 -19.86 20.50
CA GLU A 512 15.58 -21.12 21.24
C GLU A 512 14.30 -21.83 20.78
N SER A 513 13.24 -21.10 20.42
CA SER A 513 12.00 -21.71 19.89
C SER A 513 12.15 -22.30 18.48
N GLU A 514 13.12 -21.84 17.69
CA GLU A 514 13.43 -22.47 16.39
C GLU A 514 14.10 -23.85 16.55
N ARG A 515 14.70 -24.13 17.72
CA ARG A 515 15.36 -25.40 18.01
C ARG A 515 14.44 -26.46 18.62
N ASP A 516 13.30 -26.06 19.19
CA ASP A 516 12.34 -26.98 19.79
C ASP A 516 10.88 -26.58 19.48
N PRO A 517 10.30 -27.08 18.36
CA PRO A 517 8.94 -26.74 17.94
C PRO A 517 7.83 -27.39 18.80
N GLN A 518 8.17 -28.23 19.79
CA GLN A 518 7.21 -29.01 20.58
C GLN A 518 7.32 -28.83 22.11
N GLY A 519 7.96 -27.75 22.58
CA GLY A 519 8.08 -27.43 24.01
C GLY A 519 6.83 -26.83 24.63
#